data_AF-A0A948HYA7-F1
#
_entry.id   AF-A0A948HYA7-F1
#
_cell.length_a   1.000
_cell.length_b   1.000
_cell.length_c   1.000
_cell.angle_alpha   90.00
_cell.angle_beta   90.00
_cell.angle_gamma   90.00
#
_symmetry.space_group_name_H-M   'P 1'
#
loop_
_entity.id
_entity.type
_entity.pdbx_description
1 polymer ?
#
loop_
_entity_poly.entity_id
_entity_poly.type
_entity_poly.pdbx_seq_one_letter_code
_entity_poly.pdbx_strand_id
1 'polypeptide(L)' 'MTINTTIKNDQEYEVALEAIEQLLEAEPGTPDGEKFDTLAKMIEEYDDIHHKLNE' A
#
# COMPACT_ATOMS: atom_id res chain seq x y z
N MET A 1 -7.11 -16.15 -5.95
CA MET A 1 -6.49 -15.36 -7.02
C MET A 1 -5.22 -14.76 -6.46
N THR A 2 -4.06 -15.07 -7.03
CA THR A 2 -2.78 -14.52 -6.58
C THR A 2 -2.67 -13.09 -7.13
N ILE A 3 -3.23 -12.14 -6.39
CA ILE A 3 -2.96 -10.72 -6.59
C ILE A 3 -1.45 -10.51 -6.41
N ASN A 4 -0.79 -9.80 -7.34
CA ASN A 4 0.61 -9.38 -7.16
C ASN A 4 0.63 -8.35 -6.03
N THR A 5 0.90 -8.78 -4.79
CA THR A 5 0.76 -8.02 -3.54
C THR A 5 1.97 -7.17 -3.14
N THR A 6 2.91 -6.91 -4.05
CA THR A 6 4.20 -6.33 -3.69
C THR A 6 4.60 -5.20 -4.62
N ILE A 7 4.85 -4.04 -4.03
CA ILE A 7 5.59 -2.93 -4.62
C ILE A 7 7.02 -3.41 -4.91
N LYS A 8 7.55 -3.16 -6.11
CA LYS A 8 8.88 -3.67 -6.52
C LYS A 8 9.96 -2.60 -6.58
N ASN A 9 9.58 -1.33 -6.55
CA ASN A 9 10.47 -0.18 -6.71
C ASN A 9 9.89 1.06 -6.03
N ASP A 10 10.73 2.07 -5.82
CA ASP A 10 10.35 3.31 -5.15
C ASP A 10 9.24 4.08 -5.89
N GLN A 11 9.15 3.97 -7.22
CA GLN A 11 8.11 4.65 -7.99
C GLN A 11 6.73 4.04 -7.72
N GLU A 12 6.62 2.72 -7.64
CA GLU A 12 5.40 2.03 -7.22
C GLU A 12 5.06 2.34 -5.76
N TYR A 13 6.07 2.58 -4.91
CA TYR A 13 5.89 2.99 -3.52
C TYR A 13 5.29 4.40 -3.42
N GLU A 14 5.86 5.38 -4.12
CA GLU A 14 5.35 6.76 -4.16
C GLU A 14 3.93 6.81 -4.72
N VAL A 15 3.64 6.06 -5.79
CA VAL A 15 2.29 5.99 -6.36
C VAL A 15 1.31 5.36 -5.38
N ALA A 16 1.71 4.33 -4.64
CA ALA A 16 0.87 3.71 -3.63
C ALA A 16 0.59 4.68 -2.46
N LEU A 17 1.58 5.47 -2.04
CA LEU A 17 1.42 6.50 -1.01
C LEU A 17 0.45 7.60 -1.45
N GLU A 18 0.60 8.14 -2.66
CA GLU A 18 -0.30 9.16 -3.20
C GLU A 18 -1.74 8.61 -3.32
N ALA A 19 -1.88 7.37 -3.78
CA ALA A 19 -3.19 6.71 -3.85
C ALA A 19 -3.82 6.54 -2.46
N ILE A 20 -3.04 6.17 -1.44
CA ILE A 20 -3.51 6.11 -0.05
C ILE A 20 -3.98 7.48 0.42
N GLU A 21 -3.23 8.56 0.14
CA GLU A 21 -3.63 9.91 0.53
C GLU A 21 -4.99 10.31 -0.06
N GLN A 22 -5.25 9.94 -1.31
CA GLN A 22 -6.55 10.17 -1.96
C GLN A 22 -7.67 9.29 -1.38
N LEU A 23 -7.32 8.14 -0.79
CA LEU A 23 -8.25 7.16 -0.23
C LEU A 23 -8.39 7.29 1.30
N LEU A 24 -7.70 8.23 1.95
CA LEU A 24 -7.78 8.46 3.40
C LEU A 24 -9.20 8.82 3.87
N GLU A 25 -9.98 9.48 3.00
CA GLU A 25 -11.38 9.83 3.28
C GLU A 25 -12.36 8.73 2.86
N ALA A 26 -11.88 7.61 2.30
CA ALA A 26 -12.75 6.52 1.85
C ALA A 26 -13.35 5.77 3.04
N GLU A 27 -14.64 5.46 2.96
CA GLU A 27 -15.31 4.68 4.00
C GLU A 27 -14.92 3.19 3.94
N PRO A 28 -14.71 2.55 5.10
CA PRO A 28 -14.44 1.12 5.17
C PRO A 28 -15.61 0.30 4.63
N GLY A 29 -15.31 -0.72 3.81
CA GLY A 29 -16.31 -1.55 3.14
C GLY A 29 -16.81 -0.98 1.80
N THR A 30 -16.28 0.17 1.36
CA THR A 30 -16.42 0.64 -0.02
C THR A 30 -15.31 0.10 -0.91
N PRO A 31 -15.45 0.11 -2.25
CA PRO A 31 -14.39 -0.30 -3.17
C PRO A 31 -13.08 0.47 -2.97
N ASP A 32 -13.19 1.71 -2.49
CA ASP A 32 -12.05 2.58 -2.22
C ASP A 32 -11.38 2.25 -0.89
N GLY A 33 -12.15 1.87 0.13
CA GLY A 33 -11.61 1.29 1.37
C GLY A 33 -10.88 -0.05 1.14
N GLU A 34 -11.43 -0.94 0.30
CA GLU A 34 -10.72 -2.20 -0.05
C GLU A 34 -9.40 -1.94 -0.80
N LYS A 35 -9.34 -0.89 -1.63
CA LYS A 35 -8.10 -0.46 -2.27
C LYS A 35 -7.11 0.10 -1.25
N PHE A 36 -7.57 0.92 -0.30
CA PHE A 36 -6.73 1.44 0.78
C PHE A 36 -6.08 0.30 1.55
N ASP A 37 -6.86 -0.69 2.01
CA ASP A 37 -6.34 -1.86 2.73
C ASP A 37 -5.31 -2.64 1.91
N THR A 38 -5.54 -2.77 0.60
CA THR A 38 -4.60 -3.45 -0.29
C THR A 38 -3.30 -2.65 -0.44
N LEU A 39 -3.37 -1.36 -0.70
CA LEU A 39 -2.21 -0.48 -0.86
C LEU A 39 -1.39 -0.40 0.43
N ALA A 40 -2.07 -0.31 1.59
CA ALA A 40 -1.41 -0.26 2.89
C ALA A 40 -0.56 -1.51 3.14
N LYS A 41 -1.11 -2.70 2.83
CA LYS A 41 -0.36 -3.96 2.89
C LYS A 41 0.85 -3.99 1.96
N MET A 42 0.71 -3.45 0.76
CA MET A 42 1.81 -3.43 -0.21
C MET A 42 2.98 -2.58 0.28
N ILE A 43 2.68 -1.41 0.88
CA ILE A 43 3.67 -0.50 1.48
C ILE A 43 4.33 -1.15 2.69
N GLU A 44 3.54 -1.77 3.58
CA GLU A 44 4.07 -2.51 4.74
C GLU A 44 5.06 -3.60 4.31
N GLU A 45 4.72 -4.42 3.31
CA GLU A 45 5.60 -5.47 2.82
C GLU A 45 6.87 -4.91 2.14
N TYR A 46 6.75 -3.77 1.44
CA TYR A 46 7.90 -3.09 0.85
C TYR A 46 8.83 -2.51 1.92
N ASP A 47 8.27 -1.86 2.94
CA ASP A 47 9.01 -1.32 4.08
C ASP A 47 9.71 -2.44 4.86
N ASP A 48 9.05 -3.58 5.09
CA ASP A 48 9.65 -4.73 5.78
C ASP A 48 10.87 -5.31 5.02
N ILE A 49 10.90 -5.18 3.70
CA ILE A 49 12.00 -5.66 2.86
C ILE A 49 13.11 -4.60 2.72
N HIS A 50 12.74 -3.35 2.43
CA HIS A 50 13.68 -2.27 2.06
C HIS A 50 14.06 -1.37 3.23
N HIS A 51 13.12 -1.16 4.14
CA HIS A 51 13.19 -0.29 5.30
C HIS A 51 13.04 -1.10 6.59
N LYS A 52 13.74 -2.24 6.70
CA LYS A 52 13.87 -2.94 7.98
C LYS A 52 14.23 -1.91 9.03
N LEU A 53 13.27 -1.60 9.89
CA LEU A 53 13.47 -0.78 11.06
C LEU A 53 14.55 -1.50 11.86
N ASN A 54 15.76 -0.94 11.79
CA ASN A 54 16.86 -1.36 12.62
C ASN A 54 16.47 -0.96 14.06
N GLU A 55 15.75 -1.82 14.77
CA GLU A 55 15.61 -1.78 16.23
C GLU A 55 16.93 -2.14 16.92
#